data_AF-A0A4U0WJ55-F1
#
_entry.id   AF-A0A4U0WJ55-F1
#
_cell.length_a   1.000
_cell.length_b   1.000
_cell.length_c   1.000
_cell.angle_alpha   90.00
_cell.angle_beta   90.00
_cell.angle_gamma   90.00
#
_symmetry.space_group_name_H-M   'P 1'
#
loop_
_entity.id
_entity.type
_entity.pdbx_description
1 polymer ?
#
loop_
_entity_poly.entity_id
_entity_poly.type
_entity_poly.pdbx_seq_one_letter_code
_entity_poly.pdbx_strand_id
1 'polypeptide(L)'
;MSTRKANLTGFNPQKFAAAAGQPSGDPWARNEAWRYTGPFTRGNRFRGAFPGFGIAVVAFAGYMVYEQVFLTSSHDAHGAAAEHH
;
A
#
# COMPACT_ATOMS: atom_id res chain seq x y z
N MET A 1 -1.12 10.35 -32.88
CA MET A 1 0.07 9.48 -33.00
C MET A 1 1.16 10.07 -32.13
N SER A 2 1.52 9.41 -31.02
CA SER A 2 2.61 9.89 -30.16
C SER A 2 3.95 9.56 -30.81
N THR A 3 4.66 10.58 -31.30
CA THR A 3 6.02 10.45 -31.84
C THR A 3 6.96 10.06 -30.70
N ARG A 4 7.35 8.79 -30.62
CA ARG A 4 8.40 8.36 -29.69
C ARG A 4 9.68 9.12 -30.07
N LYS A 5 10.16 10.00 -29.18
CA LYS A 5 11.44 10.70 -29.32
C LYS A 5 12.55 9.66 -29.52
N ALA A 6 13.40 9.86 -30.53
CA ALA A 6 14.56 9.01 -30.74
C ALA A 6 15.48 9.09 -29.50
N ASN A 7 15.91 7.93 -29.01
CA ASN A 7 16.67 7.83 -27.77
C ASN A 7 18.13 8.21 -28.04
N LEU A 8 18.52 9.43 -27.66
CA LEU A 8 19.81 10.07 -27.98
C LEU A 8 21.02 9.33 -27.40
N THR A 9 20.82 8.55 -26.33
CA THR A 9 21.89 7.84 -25.62
C THR A 9 22.04 6.38 -26.03
N GLY A 10 21.15 5.87 -26.90
CA GLY A 10 21.09 4.45 -27.25
C GLY A 10 20.65 3.53 -26.11
N PHE A 11 20.40 4.06 -24.91
CA PHE A 11 19.93 3.30 -23.77
C PHE A 11 18.46 2.89 -23.97
N ASN A 12 18.19 1.59 -23.97
CA ASN A 12 16.84 1.06 -24.09
C ASN A 12 16.41 0.43 -22.75
N PRO A 13 15.47 1.05 -22.00
CA PRO A 13 15.04 0.57 -20.69
C PRO A 13 14.43 -0.83 -20.76
N GLN A 14 13.67 -1.15 -21.81
CA GLN A 14 13.05 -2.45 -21.99
C GLN A 14 14.09 -3.55 -22.26
N LYS A 15 15.14 -3.26 -23.04
CA LYS A 15 16.25 -4.21 -23.23
C LYS A 15 17.04 -4.43 -21.94
N PHE A 16 17.28 -3.35 -21.17
CA PHE A 16 17.93 -3.46 -19.87
C PHE A 16 17.10 -4.30 -18.89
N ALA A 17 15.80 -4.04 -18.77
CA ALA A 17 14.92 -4.79 -17.88
C ALA A 17 14.86 -6.29 -18.23
N ALA A 18 14.85 -6.63 -19.53
CA ALA A 18 14.91 -8.01 -19.99
C ALA A 18 16.25 -8.71 -19.64
N ALA A 19 17.35 -7.96 -19.62
CA ALA A 19 18.69 -8.47 -19.31
C ALA A 19 19.05 -8.43 -17.82
N ALA A 20 18.35 -7.64 -17.00
CA ALA A 20 18.65 -7.43 -15.58
C ALA A 20 18.18 -8.56 -14.64
N GLY A 21 17.60 -9.63 -15.17
CA GLY A 21 17.17 -10.79 -14.39
C GLY A 21 18.32 -11.70 -13.97
N GLN A 22 18.07 -12.56 -12.97
CA GLN A 22 19.04 -13.56 -12.53
C GLN A 22 19.24 -14.62 -13.64
N PRO A 23 20.47 -14.89 -14.10
CA PRO A 23 20.70 -15.90 -15.14
C PRO A 23 20.42 -17.33 -14.61
N SER A 24 19.93 -18.22 -15.49
CA SER A 24 19.67 -19.62 -15.15
C SER A 24 20.99 -20.39 -15.01
N GLY A 25 21.61 -20.33 -13.83
CA GLY A 25 22.89 -21.00 -13.57
C GLY A 25 23.95 -20.10 -12.94
N ASP A 26 23.53 -19.04 -12.23
CA ASP A 26 24.45 -18.20 -11.47
C ASP A 26 25.26 -19.03 -10.44
N PRO A 27 26.61 -19.10 -10.56
CA PRO A 27 27.45 -19.84 -9.61
C PRO A 27 27.41 -19.25 -8.20
N TRP A 28 26.98 -18.00 -8.03
CA TRP A 28 26.89 -17.32 -6.75
C TRP A 28 25.51 -17.40 -6.10
N ALA A 29 24.52 -18.04 -6.75
CA ALA A 29 23.14 -18.09 -6.27
C ALA A 29 23.02 -18.56 -4.81
N ARG A 30 23.83 -19.56 -4.41
CA ARG A 30 23.87 -20.04 -3.01
C ARG A 30 24.43 -18.99 -2.05
N ASN A 31 25.44 -18.23 -2.47
CA ASN A 31 26.03 -17.16 -1.67
C ASN A 31 25.09 -15.94 -1.57
N GLU A 32 24.24 -15.71 -2.58
CA GLU A 32 23.25 -14.62 -2.54
C GLU A 32 21.93 -15.00 -1.86
N ALA A 33 21.69 -16.29 -1.63
CA ALA A 33 20.42 -16.80 -1.10
C ALA A 33 19.99 -16.14 0.22
N TRP A 34 20.93 -15.84 1.13
CA TRP A 34 20.62 -15.21 2.43
C TRP A 34 19.90 -13.87 2.30
N ARG A 35 20.09 -13.15 1.18
CA ARG A 35 19.46 -11.83 0.93
C ARG A 35 17.95 -11.92 0.71
N TYR A 36 17.45 -13.12 0.39
CA TYR A 36 16.07 -13.35 0.00
C TYR A 36 15.38 -14.44 0.83
N THR A 37 16.06 -15.03 1.80
CA THR A 37 15.52 -16.05 2.72
C THR A 37 15.24 -15.48 4.12
N GLY A 38 14.49 -16.23 4.92
CA GLY A 38 14.16 -15.87 6.30
C GLY A 38 13.43 -14.52 6.43
N PRO A 39 13.93 -13.57 7.26
CA PRO A 39 13.29 -12.28 7.46
C PRO A 39 13.30 -11.38 6.21
N PHE A 40 14.12 -11.68 5.20
CA PHE A 40 14.28 -10.85 4.00
C PHE A 40 13.46 -11.32 2.79
N THR A 41 12.55 -12.27 2.98
CA THR A 41 11.60 -12.68 1.93
C THR A 41 10.68 -11.51 1.51
N ARG A 42 10.12 -11.57 0.30
CA ARG A 42 9.22 -10.51 -0.21
C ARG A 42 8.05 -10.25 0.76
N GLY A 43 7.45 -11.30 1.31
CA GLY A 43 6.34 -11.18 2.26
C GLY A 43 6.75 -10.53 3.59
N ASN A 44 7.89 -10.94 4.15
CA ASN A 44 8.33 -10.41 5.45
C ASN A 44 8.70 -8.92 5.38
N ARG A 45 9.17 -8.43 4.23
CA ARG A 45 9.40 -6.99 4.00
C ARG A 45 8.11 -6.18 4.12
N PHE A 46 6.98 -6.72 3.70
CA PHE A 46 5.68 -6.03 3.75
C PHE A 46 4.90 -6.27 5.04
N ARG A 47 5.24 -7.30 5.82
CA ARG A 47 4.54 -7.62 7.08
C ARG A 47 4.55 -6.47 8.09
N GLY A 48 5.55 -5.60 8.04
CA GLY A 48 5.66 -4.40 8.87
C GLY A 48 5.23 -3.10 8.18
N ALA A 49 4.63 -3.14 6.98
CA ALA A 49 4.31 -1.92 6.23
C ALA A 49 3.24 -1.04 6.92
N PHE A 50 2.34 -1.65 7.68
CA PHE A 50 1.25 -0.95 8.37
C PHE A 50 1.14 -1.40 9.84
N PRO A 51 2.09 -1.00 10.69
CA PRO A 51 2.02 -1.32 12.11
C PRO A 51 0.76 -0.68 12.72
N GLY A 52 -0.04 -1.46 13.44
CA GLY A 52 -1.23 -0.94 14.13
C GLY A 52 -2.46 -0.70 13.25
N PHE A 53 -2.42 -0.98 11.94
CA PHE A 53 -3.59 -0.78 11.08
C PHE A 53 -4.82 -1.57 11.53
N GLY A 54 -4.65 -2.80 12.01
CA GLY A 54 -5.76 -3.58 12.57
C GLY A 54 -6.40 -2.91 13.79
N ILE A 55 -5.59 -2.32 14.68
CA ILE A 55 -6.08 -1.60 15.86
C ILE A 55 -6.82 -0.34 15.43
N ALA A 56 -6.26 0.41 14.48
CA ALA A 56 -6.88 1.63 13.96
C ALA A 56 -8.25 1.32 13.32
N VAL A 57 -8.36 0.26 12.52
CA VAL A 57 -9.63 -0.18 11.92
C VAL A 57 -10.66 -0.53 12.99
N VAL A 58 -10.27 -1.28 14.02
CA VAL A 58 -11.18 -1.64 15.13
C VAL A 58 -11.62 -0.40 15.89
N ALA A 59 -10.70 0.50 16.24
CA ALA A 59 -11.03 1.74 16.94
C ALA A 59 -11.98 2.63 16.12
N PHE A 60 -11.68 2.78 14.82
CA PHE A 60 -12.52 3.56 13.90
C PHE A 60 -13.91 2.95 13.76
N ALA A 61 -14.02 1.63 13.57
CA ALA A 61 -15.31 0.95 13.49
C ALA A 61 -16.11 1.10 14.80
N GLY A 62 -15.45 0.95 15.95
CA GLY A 62 -16.07 1.18 17.26
C GLY A 62 -16.58 2.61 17.43
N TYR A 63 -15.82 3.60 16.98
CA TYR A 63 -16.25 5.00 16.96
C TYR A 63 -17.47 5.21 16.06
N MET A 64 -17.47 4.67 14.83
CA MET A 64 -18.62 4.80 13.94
C MET A 64 -19.89 4.19 14.55
N VAL A 65 -19.80 3.00 15.16
CA VAL A 65 -20.95 2.38 15.85
C VAL A 65 -21.41 3.26 17.02
N TYR A 66 -20.47 3.78 17.81
CA TYR A 66 -20.79 4.69 18.90
C TYR A 66 -21.49 5.97 18.42
N GLU A 67 -20.99 6.57 17.33
CA GLU A 67 -21.57 7.77 16.72
C GLU A 67 -22.99 7.52 16.20
N GLN A 68 -23.22 6.40 15.53
CA GLN A 68 -24.52 6.05 14.95
C GLN A 68 -25.56 5.67 16.02
N VAL A 69 -25.15 4.99 17.10
CA VAL A 69 -26.08 4.50 18.13
C VAL A 69 -26.32 5.50 19.26
N PHE A 70 -25.29 6.28 19.63
CA PHE A 70 -25.36 7.13 20.83
C PHE A 70 -25.34 8.62 20.52
N LEU A 71 -24.58 9.09 19.51
CA LEU A 71 -24.52 10.52 19.19
C LEU A 71 -25.62 10.98 18.22
N THR A 72 -25.96 10.16 17.22
CA THR A 72 -27.03 10.50 16.24
C THR A 72 -28.41 10.43 16.88
N SER A 73 -28.70 9.37 17.65
CA SER A 73 -29.98 9.24 18.38
C SER A 73 -30.22 10.33 19.44
N SER A 74 -29.19 11.08 19.84
CA SER A 74 -29.27 12.19 20.79
C SER A 74 -29.49 13.56 20.12
N HIS A 75 -29.28 13.69 18.80
CA HIS A 75 -29.45 14.95 18.06
C HIS A 75 -30.81 15.09 17.36
N ASP A 76 -31.55 13.99 17.15
CA ASP A 76 -32.90 14.04 16.56
C ASP A 76 -34.00 14.50 17.53
N ALA A 77 -33.67 14.71 18.82
CA ALA A 77 -34.62 15.22 19.82
C ALA A 77 -34.58 16.76 20.02
N HIS A 78 -33.64 17.49 19.39
CA HIS A 78 -33.48 18.94 19.58
C HIS A 78 -33.26 19.71 18.26
N GLY A 79 -33.99 19.36 17.20
CA GLY A 79 -33.88 20.01 15.87
C GLY A 79 -35.17 20.59 15.31
N ALA A 80 -36.22 20.80 16.13
CA ALA A 80 -37.48 21.42 15.69
C ALA A 80 -37.65 22.84 16.25
N ALA A 81 -36.72 23.75 15.94
CA ALA A 81 -36.93 25.20 16.04
C ALA A 81 -35.78 25.96 15.40
N ALA A 82 -35.93 26.37 14.14
CA ALA A 82 -35.58 27.71 13.63
C ALA A 82 -35.65 27.72 12.10
N GLU A 83 -36.83 28.02 11.56
CA GLU A 83 -36.88 28.84 10.35
C GLU A 83 -36.69 30.31 10.77
N HIS A 84 -35.81 31.06 10.11
CA HIS A 84 -36.03 32.45 9.63
C HIS A 84 -34.73 33.04 9.00
N HIS A 85 -34.88 33.50 7.74
CA HIS A 85 -34.01 34.36 6.91
C HIS A 85 -32.71 33.80 6.32
#